data_AF-T0M2U0-F1
#
_entry.id   AF-T0M2U0-F1
#
_cell.length_a   1.000
_cell.length_b   1.000
_cell.length_c   1.000
_cell.angle_alpha   90.00
_cell.angle_beta   90.00
_cell.angle_gamma   90.00
#
_symmetry.space_group_name_H-M   'P 1'
#
loop_
_entity.id
_entity.type
_entity.pdbx_description
1 polymer ?
#
loop_
_entity_poly.entity_id
_entity_poly.type
_entity_poly.pdbx_seq_one_letter_code
_entity_poly.pdbx_strand_id
1 'polypeptide(L)'
;MKDKMELLWDSIVNYSKKNGFSIYYSMDVDIVISFEWDKRMGGAAKFLKNARDSGIKSIVLSIKRFEDEDMDCSTVDCKKYKNKIAEIDIMYIYNDVGYKYHEEADWFSELNTFSIDDLLEENDEKKILPLTREVNEKSVDSLVQDMIQYFNYDPADNINDDLDGHMKSFWMYKGINFDFPIEQDLKLKIDKVNREARRKIENNRKSEERQRLLKLIPAIINENLSNSEGIITREQLKSYLSEKGVKVQNSANIDYMYNSLLKELRIQNKKY
;
A
#
# COMPACT_ATOMS: atom_id res chain seq x y z
N MET A 1 -13.31 12.37 -41.10
CA MET A 1 -13.10 11.29 -40.12
C MET A 1 -12.49 11.97 -38.90
N LYS A 2 -13.11 11.85 -37.72
CA LYS A 2 -12.60 12.51 -36.50
C LYS A 2 -11.25 11.91 -36.13
N ASP A 3 -10.33 12.76 -35.68
CA ASP A 3 -9.01 12.29 -35.25
C ASP A 3 -9.08 11.62 -33.85
N LYS A 4 -8.01 10.90 -33.47
CA LYS A 4 -7.93 10.13 -32.22
C LYS A 4 -8.18 11.00 -30.98
N MET A 5 -7.67 12.23 -30.97
CA MET A 5 -7.81 13.15 -29.85
C MET A 5 -9.20 13.78 -29.80
N GLU A 6 -9.81 14.07 -30.94
CA GLU A 6 -11.22 14.46 -31.02
C GLU A 6 -12.16 13.38 -30.49
N LEU A 7 -11.91 12.10 -30.83
CA LEU A 7 -12.67 10.97 -30.31
C LEU A 7 -12.50 10.81 -28.80
N LEU A 8 -11.28 11.01 -28.29
CA LEU A 8 -11.00 11.00 -26.86
C LEU A 8 -11.73 12.14 -26.13
N TRP A 9 -11.65 13.36 -26.67
CA TRP A 9 -12.36 14.52 -26.14
C TRP A 9 -13.87 14.27 -26.07
N ASP A 10 -14.48 13.80 -27.16
CA ASP A 10 -15.90 13.46 -27.20
C ASP A 10 -16.25 12.40 -26.14
N SER A 11 -15.41 11.38 -25.98
CA SER A 11 -15.59 10.32 -24.98
C SER A 11 -15.58 10.89 -23.55
N ILE A 12 -14.62 11.77 -23.25
CA ILE A 12 -14.49 12.45 -21.95
C ILE A 12 -15.73 13.29 -21.66
N VAL A 13 -16.16 14.12 -22.61
CA VAL A 13 -17.33 14.99 -22.45
C VAL A 13 -18.61 14.18 -22.26
N ASN A 14 -18.79 13.14 -23.07
CA ASN A 14 -19.98 12.27 -22.99
C ASN A 14 -20.02 11.49 -21.69
N TYR A 15 -18.89 10.92 -21.25
CA TYR A 15 -18.78 10.25 -19.95
C TYR A 15 -19.10 11.22 -18.82
N SER A 16 -18.53 12.41 -18.86
CA SER A 16 -18.68 13.43 -17.83
C SER A 16 -20.13 13.86 -17.67
N LYS A 17 -20.81 14.17 -18.78
CA LYS A 17 -22.25 14.49 -18.82
C LYS A 17 -23.11 13.35 -18.28
N LYS A 18 -22.86 12.12 -18.74
CA LYS A 18 -23.63 10.93 -18.32
C LYS A 18 -23.53 10.68 -16.81
N ASN A 19 -22.38 11.02 -16.20
CA ASN A 19 -22.11 10.76 -14.79
C ASN A 19 -22.27 12.00 -13.90
N GLY A 20 -22.75 13.12 -14.43
CA GLY A 20 -23.10 14.31 -13.64
C GLY A 20 -21.91 15.17 -13.19
N PHE A 21 -20.77 15.09 -13.89
CA PHE A 21 -19.65 16.00 -13.64
C PHE A 21 -19.93 17.40 -14.20
N SER A 22 -19.60 18.42 -13.42
CA SER A 22 -19.41 19.79 -13.91
C SER A 22 -18.02 19.90 -14.53
N ILE A 23 -17.94 20.31 -15.79
CA ILE A 23 -16.66 20.46 -16.50
C ILE A 23 -16.31 21.95 -16.56
N TYR A 24 -15.14 22.29 -16.05
CA TYR A 24 -14.54 23.61 -16.19
C TYR A 24 -13.45 23.55 -17.24
N TYR A 25 -13.43 24.47 -18.19
CA TYR A 25 -12.43 24.51 -19.24
C TYR A 25 -11.29 25.46 -18.83
N SER A 26 -10.05 25.03 -19.04
CA SER A 26 -8.87 25.88 -18.90
C SER A 26 -8.00 25.76 -20.15
N MET A 27 -7.17 26.76 -20.43
CA MET A 27 -6.15 26.70 -21.50
C MET A 27 -4.80 26.20 -20.96
N ASP A 28 -4.51 26.52 -19.69
CA ASP A 28 -3.39 25.96 -18.94
C ASP A 28 -3.86 25.62 -17.53
N VAL A 29 -3.40 24.49 -17.01
CA VAL A 29 -3.68 24.08 -15.64
C VAL A 29 -2.42 23.50 -15.03
N ASP A 30 -1.78 24.33 -14.21
CA ASP A 30 -0.75 23.90 -13.29
C ASP A 30 -1.33 23.87 -11.88
N ILE A 31 -1.47 22.66 -11.33
CA ILE A 31 -1.71 22.51 -9.90
C ILE A 31 -0.33 22.36 -9.25
N VAL A 32 -0.02 23.26 -8.31
CA VAL A 32 1.26 23.32 -7.58
C VAL A 32 1.66 21.99 -6.94
N ILE A 33 0.68 21.14 -6.61
CA ILE A 33 0.88 19.77 -6.12
C ILE A 33 -0.11 18.86 -6.85
N SER A 34 0.34 18.23 -7.94
CA SER A 34 -0.44 17.21 -8.65
C SER A 34 0.28 15.87 -8.78
N PHE A 35 -0.49 14.79 -8.69
CA PHE A 35 -0.06 13.48 -9.13
C PHE A 35 -0.52 13.21 -10.56
N GLU A 36 0.43 12.84 -11.42
CA GLU A 36 0.10 12.39 -12.76
C GLU A 36 -0.41 10.95 -12.74
N TRP A 37 -1.47 10.72 -13.50
CA TRP A 37 -2.11 9.43 -13.65
C TRP A 37 -1.26 8.52 -14.55
N ASP A 38 -0.85 7.38 -14.02
CA ASP A 38 -0.13 6.37 -14.79
C ASP A 38 -1.07 5.76 -15.84
N LYS A 39 -0.75 5.95 -17.13
CA LYS A 39 -1.53 5.42 -18.26
C LYS A 39 -1.69 3.89 -18.22
N ARG A 40 -0.79 3.15 -17.54
CA ARG A 40 -0.92 1.69 -17.31
C ARG A 40 -2.05 1.35 -16.36
N MET A 41 -2.47 2.28 -15.50
CA MET A 41 -3.65 2.15 -14.66
C MET A 41 -4.94 2.30 -15.47
N GLY A 42 -4.87 2.60 -16.77
CA GLY A 42 -6.00 2.74 -17.69
C GLY A 42 -6.12 4.16 -18.24
N GLY A 43 -6.78 4.32 -19.38
CA GLY A 43 -6.97 5.64 -20.01
C GLY A 43 -8.00 6.53 -19.29
N ALA A 44 -8.33 7.66 -19.92
CA ALA A 44 -9.24 8.69 -19.39
C ALA A 44 -10.55 8.15 -18.78
N ALA A 45 -11.12 7.09 -19.36
CA ALA A 45 -12.35 6.48 -18.85
C ALA A 45 -12.19 5.90 -17.43
N LYS A 46 -11.04 5.27 -17.13
CA LYS A 46 -10.78 4.71 -15.79
C LYS A 46 -10.41 5.82 -14.80
N PHE A 47 -9.70 6.86 -15.27
CA PHE A 47 -9.43 8.06 -14.47
C PHE A 47 -10.72 8.76 -14.03
N LEU A 48 -11.64 9.03 -14.96
CA LEU A 48 -12.94 9.66 -14.67
C LEU A 48 -13.84 8.79 -13.79
N LYS A 49 -13.77 7.46 -13.95
CA LYS A 49 -14.47 6.53 -13.06
C LYS A 49 -13.95 6.65 -11.62
N ASN A 50 -12.64 6.70 -11.43
CA ASN A 50 -12.06 6.87 -10.10
C ASN A 50 -12.49 8.18 -9.44
N ALA A 51 -12.48 9.29 -10.19
CA ALA A 51 -12.98 10.57 -9.71
C ALA A 51 -14.44 10.44 -9.22
N ARG A 52 -15.29 9.79 -10.02
CA ARG A 52 -16.71 9.60 -9.69
C ARG A 52 -16.90 8.76 -8.43
N ASP A 53 -16.20 7.62 -8.37
CA ASP A 53 -16.31 6.68 -7.25
C ASP A 53 -15.79 7.33 -5.95
N SER A 54 -14.90 8.32 -6.06
CA SER A 54 -14.41 9.17 -4.96
C SER A 54 -15.35 10.34 -4.60
N GLY A 55 -16.53 10.43 -5.23
CA GLY A 55 -17.52 11.48 -4.94
C GLY A 55 -17.22 12.84 -5.56
N ILE A 56 -16.26 12.93 -6.48
CA ILE A 56 -15.94 14.16 -7.20
C ILE A 56 -17.11 14.55 -8.11
N LYS A 57 -17.47 15.84 -8.07
CA LYS A 57 -18.56 16.42 -8.88
C LYS A 57 -18.06 17.39 -9.95
N SER A 58 -16.80 17.79 -9.88
CA SER A 58 -16.23 18.83 -10.74
C SER A 58 -14.86 18.38 -11.24
N ILE A 59 -14.60 18.59 -12.53
CA ILE A 59 -13.31 18.36 -13.14
C ILE A 59 -12.90 19.61 -13.93
N VAL A 60 -11.60 19.80 -14.10
CA VAL A 60 -11.03 20.75 -15.06
C VAL A 60 -10.57 19.97 -16.29
N LEU A 61 -10.88 20.49 -17.47
CA LEU A 61 -10.48 19.94 -18.76
C LEU A 61 -9.65 21.00 -19.49
N SER A 62 -8.38 20.72 -19.70
CA SER A 62 -7.53 21.48 -20.61
C SER A 62 -7.50 20.81 -21.98
N ILE A 63 -7.56 21.62 -23.02
CA ILE A 63 -7.43 21.16 -24.40
C ILE A 63 -6.48 22.13 -25.07
N LYS A 64 -5.29 21.65 -25.43
CA LYS A 64 -4.33 22.41 -26.19
C LYS A 64 -4.37 21.98 -27.64
N ARG A 65 -4.49 22.93 -28.55
CA ARG A 65 -4.44 22.71 -29.98
C ARG A 65 -3.05 23.02 -30.49
N PHE A 66 -2.72 22.49 -31.65
CA PHE A 66 -1.46 22.77 -32.34
C PHE A 66 -1.12 24.27 -32.45
N GLU A 67 -2.14 25.12 -32.64
CA GLU A 67 -1.96 26.57 -32.80
C GLU A 67 -1.69 27.29 -31.47
N ASP A 68 -1.96 26.63 -30.34
CA ASP A 68 -1.71 27.17 -29.00
C ASP A 68 -0.25 26.97 -28.57
N GLU A 69 0.55 26.27 -29.40
CA GLU A 69 1.92 25.87 -29.13
C GLU A 69 2.87 26.60 -30.08
N ASP A 70 3.95 27.18 -29.55
CA ASP A 70 4.99 27.89 -30.31
C ASP A 70 5.92 26.91 -31.06
N MET A 71 5.35 26.03 -31.89
CA MET A 71 6.12 25.01 -32.61
C MET A 71 6.88 25.59 -33.82
N ASP A 72 8.18 25.30 -33.90
CA ASP A 72 9.00 25.62 -35.07
C ASP A 72 8.73 24.64 -36.23
N CYS A 73 7.96 25.13 -37.20
CA CYS A 73 7.60 24.40 -38.42
C CYS A 73 8.50 24.71 -39.62
N SER A 74 9.70 25.25 -39.38
CA SER A 74 10.66 25.58 -40.45
C SER A 74 11.12 24.37 -41.26
N THR A 75 11.15 23.18 -40.64
CA THR A 75 11.68 21.94 -41.24
C THR A 75 10.63 20.86 -41.54
N VAL A 76 9.40 20.99 -41.03
CA VAL A 76 8.32 20.00 -41.18
C VAL A 76 7.02 20.66 -41.64
N ASP A 77 6.30 20.05 -42.59
CA ASP A 77 4.98 20.55 -43.01
C ASP A 77 3.92 20.31 -41.92
N CYS A 78 3.73 21.32 -41.07
CA CYS A 78 2.76 21.32 -39.99
C CYS A 78 1.33 21.66 -40.43
N LYS A 79 1.09 22.04 -41.69
CA LYS A 79 -0.26 22.50 -42.13
C LYS A 79 -1.32 21.43 -41.92
N LYS A 80 -0.94 20.14 -41.96
CA LYS A 80 -1.82 18.99 -41.70
C LYS A 80 -2.26 18.84 -40.23
N TYR A 81 -1.63 19.56 -39.29
CA TYR A 81 -1.94 19.54 -37.86
C TYR A 81 -2.71 20.76 -37.39
N LYS A 82 -2.93 21.73 -38.28
CA LYS A 82 -3.73 22.93 -38.02
C LYS A 82 -5.09 22.56 -37.42
N ASN A 83 -5.48 23.24 -36.35
CA ASN A 83 -6.70 23.01 -35.55
C ASN A 83 -6.83 21.63 -34.89
N LYS A 84 -5.84 20.74 -34.98
CA LYS A 84 -5.89 19.46 -34.26
C LYS A 84 -5.55 19.66 -32.79
N ILE A 85 -6.13 18.80 -31.96
CA ILE A 85 -5.83 18.75 -30.53
C ILE A 85 -4.45 18.09 -30.37
N ALA A 86 -3.52 18.83 -29.77
CA ALA A 86 -2.19 18.38 -29.41
C ALA A 86 -2.22 17.63 -28.07
N GLU A 87 -2.88 18.21 -27.07
CA GLU A 87 -2.92 17.67 -25.72
C GLU A 87 -4.31 17.77 -25.08
N ILE A 88 -4.62 16.81 -24.21
CA ILE A 88 -5.80 16.86 -23.33
C ILE A 88 -5.35 16.55 -21.91
N ASP A 89 -5.63 17.49 -21.01
CA ASP A 89 -5.47 17.29 -19.58
C ASP A 89 -6.82 17.22 -18.88
N ILE A 90 -6.99 16.25 -17.99
CA ILE A 90 -8.15 16.17 -17.09
C ILE A 90 -7.65 16.26 -15.67
N MET A 91 -8.25 17.14 -14.87
CA MET A 91 -7.87 17.29 -13.49
C MET A 91 -9.06 17.27 -12.54
N TYR A 92 -8.81 16.79 -11.33
CA TYR A 92 -9.70 17.02 -10.20
C TYR A 92 -8.89 17.16 -8.91
N ILE A 93 -9.51 17.76 -7.90
CA ILE A 93 -8.95 17.87 -6.56
C ILE A 93 -9.72 16.93 -5.64
N TYR A 94 -8.98 16.14 -4.86
CA TYR A 94 -9.53 15.31 -3.81
C TYR A 94 -8.63 15.43 -2.58
N ASN A 95 -9.22 15.72 -1.41
CA ASN A 95 -8.50 15.94 -0.15
C ASN A 95 -7.32 16.93 -0.32
N ASP A 96 -7.57 18.08 -0.93
CA ASP A 96 -6.59 19.15 -1.18
C ASP A 96 -5.40 18.78 -2.09
N VAL A 97 -5.47 17.64 -2.79
CA VAL A 97 -4.45 17.18 -3.74
C VAL A 97 -5.02 17.16 -5.17
N GLY A 98 -4.24 17.66 -6.13
CA GLY A 98 -4.57 17.59 -7.55
C GLY A 98 -4.22 16.23 -8.16
N TYR A 99 -5.08 15.72 -9.01
CA TYR A 99 -4.82 14.54 -9.85
C TYR A 99 -4.93 14.95 -11.31
N LYS A 100 -3.94 14.61 -12.13
CA LYS A 100 -3.86 14.99 -13.54
C LYS A 100 -3.80 13.74 -14.41
N TYR A 101 -4.74 13.60 -15.34
CA TYR A 101 -4.57 12.75 -16.51
C TYR A 101 -4.06 13.60 -17.66
N HIS A 102 -3.05 13.11 -18.36
CA HIS A 102 -2.48 13.77 -19.52
C HIS A 102 -2.48 12.80 -20.71
N GLU A 103 -2.96 13.25 -21.86
CA GLU A 103 -2.81 12.56 -23.14
C GLU A 103 -2.30 13.51 -24.20
N GLU A 104 -1.31 13.05 -24.96
CA GLU A 104 -0.66 13.78 -26.03
C GLU A 104 -0.93 13.05 -27.35
N ALA A 105 -1.06 13.81 -28.43
CA ALA A 105 -1.16 13.24 -29.76
C ALA A 105 0.21 12.69 -30.21
N ASP A 106 0.24 11.47 -30.77
CA ASP A 106 1.48 10.81 -31.19
C ASP A 106 2.33 11.70 -32.14
N TRP A 107 1.66 12.44 -33.04
CA TRP A 107 2.33 13.36 -33.97
C TRP A 107 2.90 14.62 -33.31
N PHE A 108 2.41 15.00 -32.13
CA PHE A 108 2.86 16.17 -31.38
C PHE A 108 4.13 15.84 -30.59
N SER A 109 4.17 14.66 -29.94
CA SER A 109 5.38 14.14 -29.29
C SER A 109 6.55 14.00 -30.28
N GLU A 110 6.26 13.54 -31.50
CA GLU A 110 7.24 13.39 -32.59
C GLU A 110 7.81 14.74 -33.09
N LEU A 111 7.04 15.83 -32.98
CA LEU A 111 7.51 17.17 -33.38
C LEU A 111 8.36 17.82 -32.28
N ASN A 112 8.01 17.61 -31.00
CA ASN A 112 8.79 18.11 -29.87
C ASN A 112 10.16 17.43 -29.73
N THR A 113 10.31 16.18 -30.19
CA THR A 113 11.60 15.46 -30.13
C THR A 113 12.71 16.05 -31.02
N PHE A 114 12.41 17.02 -31.89
CA PHE A 114 13.39 17.71 -32.73
C PHE A 114 13.93 19.03 -32.14
N SER A 115 13.50 19.41 -30.93
CA SER A 115 14.17 20.43 -30.13
C SER A 115 15.51 19.90 -29.64
N ILE A 116 16.62 20.44 -30.14
CA ILE A 116 18.00 20.08 -29.72
C ILE A 116 18.22 20.30 -28.21
N ASP A 117 17.38 21.09 -27.55
CA ASP A 117 17.47 21.35 -26.11
C ASP A 117 16.88 20.23 -25.25
N ASP A 118 15.92 19.43 -25.76
CA ASP A 118 15.34 18.29 -25.02
C ASP A 118 16.26 17.05 -24.99
N LEU A 119 17.25 16.98 -25.90
CA LEU A 119 18.29 15.95 -25.87
C LEU A 119 19.25 16.09 -24.66
N LEU A 120 19.17 17.20 -23.92
CA LEU A 120 19.94 17.43 -22.68
C LEU A 120 19.11 17.21 -21.41
N GLU A 121 17.79 17.03 -21.51
CA GLU A 121 16.91 16.66 -20.39
C GLU A 121 16.66 15.14 -20.29
N GLU A 122 17.50 14.32 -20.92
CA GLU A 122 17.47 12.84 -20.83
C GLU A 122 17.84 12.25 -19.46
N ASN A 123 17.86 13.03 -18.36
CA ASN A 123 18.17 12.50 -17.02
C ASN A 123 17.33 13.02 -15.86
N ASP A 124 16.19 13.66 -16.12
CA ASP A 124 15.13 13.71 -15.13
C ASP A 124 14.04 12.70 -15.54
N GLU A 125 14.41 11.42 -15.49
CA GLU A 125 13.55 10.49 -14.75
C GLU A 125 13.31 11.17 -13.39
N LYS A 126 12.27 12.01 -13.30
CA LYS A 126 11.61 12.28 -12.04
C LYS A 126 11.50 10.91 -11.42
N LYS A 127 12.29 10.67 -10.37
CA LYS A 127 12.34 9.44 -9.59
C LYS A 127 10.98 9.26 -8.92
N ILE A 128 9.94 9.05 -9.71
CA ILE A 128 8.74 8.35 -9.32
C ILE A 128 9.24 6.92 -9.24
N LEU A 129 9.82 6.56 -8.10
CA LEU A 129 10.02 5.16 -7.76
C LEU A 129 8.68 4.49 -8.04
N PRO A 130 8.57 3.54 -8.99
CA PRO A 130 7.31 2.88 -9.29
C PRO A 130 7.07 1.85 -8.17
N LEU A 131 6.82 2.33 -6.95
CA LEU A 131 6.70 1.54 -5.72
C LEU A 131 5.50 0.59 -5.78
N THR A 132 4.45 0.97 -6.50
CA THR A 132 3.26 0.14 -6.77
C THR A 132 3.52 -1.00 -7.77
N ARG A 133 4.58 -0.94 -8.59
CA ARG A 133 4.92 -1.99 -9.56
C ARG A 133 5.32 -3.29 -8.86
N GLU A 134 6.19 -3.20 -7.85
CA GLU A 134 6.63 -4.35 -7.05
C GLU A 134 5.44 -5.03 -6.36
N VAL A 135 4.54 -4.22 -5.77
CA VAL A 135 3.36 -4.74 -5.06
C VAL A 135 2.36 -5.36 -6.03
N ASN A 136 2.16 -4.80 -7.22
CA ASN A 136 1.25 -5.34 -8.22
C ASN A 136 1.76 -6.64 -8.84
N GLU A 137 3.07 -6.75 -9.12
CA GLU A 137 3.67 -7.92 -9.78
C GLU A 137 3.89 -9.10 -8.81
N LYS A 138 4.22 -8.84 -7.53
CA LYS A 138 4.49 -9.92 -6.57
C LYS A 138 3.24 -10.73 -6.22
N SER A 139 3.41 -12.02 -5.97
CA SER A 139 2.34 -12.86 -5.44
C SER A 139 2.00 -12.47 -4.00
N VAL A 140 0.78 -12.82 -3.55
CA VAL A 140 0.36 -12.62 -2.15
C VAL A 140 1.33 -13.31 -1.19
N ASP A 141 1.76 -14.54 -1.50
CA ASP A 141 2.66 -15.29 -0.63
C ASP A 141 4.04 -14.64 -0.52
N SER A 142 4.57 -14.10 -1.61
CA SER A 142 5.83 -13.35 -1.60
C SER A 142 5.71 -12.10 -0.71
N LEU A 143 4.64 -11.32 -0.87
CA LEU A 143 4.41 -10.13 -0.04
C LEU A 143 4.21 -10.47 1.44
N VAL A 144 3.58 -11.61 1.75
CA VAL A 144 3.48 -12.11 3.13
C VAL A 144 4.86 -12.45 3.70
N GLN A 145 5.76 -13.05 2.92
CA GLN A 145 7.13 -13.31 3.39
C GLN A 145 7.91 -12.02 3.60
N ASP A 146 7.82 -11.07 2.67
CA ASP A 146 8.46 -9.76 2.80
C ASP A 146 7.98 -9.02 4.05
N MET A 147 6.67 -9.06 4.34
CA MET A 147 6.11 -8.43 5.54
C MET A 147 6.62 -9.11 6.82
N ILE A 148 6.66 -10.43 6.87
CA ILE A 148 7.21 -11.15 8.03
C ILE A 148 8.69 -10.82 8.23
N GLN A 149 9.46 -10.75 7.14
CA GLN A 149 10.88 -10.39 7.21
C GLN A 149 11.07 -8.95 7.69
N TYR A 150 10.25 -8.01 7.19
CA TYR A 150 10.25 -6.63 7.64
C TYR A 150 10.01 -6.52 9.16
N PHE A 151 9.02 -7.26 9.68
CA PHE A 151 8.73 -7.33 11.11
C PHE A 151 9.89 -7.90 11.96
N ASN A 152 10.73 -8.76 11.37
CA ASN A 152 11.88 -9.35 12.06
C ASN A 152 13.15 -8.50 11.98
N TYR A 153 13.21 -7.54 11.04
CA TYR A 153 14.38 -6.69 10.79
C TYR A 153 14.30 -5.33 11.48
N ASP A 154 13.11 -4.91 11.94
CA ASP A 154 12.92 -3.65 12.65
C ASP A 154 13.57 -3.74 14.06
N PRO A 155 14.68 -3.02 14.34
CA PRO A 155 15.45 -3.14 15.58
C PRO A 155 14.82 -2.40 16.77
N ALA A 156 13.62 -1.83 16.62
CA ALA A 156 12.97 -1.08 17.69
C ALA A 156 12.31 -2.02 18.71
N ASP A 157 12.87 -2.02 19.92
CA ASP A 157 12.47 -2.70 21.17
C ASP A 157 11.03 -2.45 21.68
N ASN A 158 10.09 -2.00 20.84
CA ASN A 158 8.69 -1.82 21.22
C ASN A 158 7.91 -3.14 21.16
N ILE A 159 8.18 -3.99 22.16
CA ILE A 159 7.51 -5.26 22.45
C ILE A 159 6.02 -5.07 22.87
N ASN A 160 5.55 -3.82 22.98
CA ASN A 160 4.13 -3.49 22.89
C ASN A 160 4.00 -2.26 21.98
N ASP A 161 3.35 -2.37 20.82
CA ASP A 161 2.17 -1.59 20.50
C ASP A 161 1.84 -1.68 18.99
N ASP A 162 0.60 -2.07 18.75
CA ASP A 162 -0.13 -2.03 17.47
C ASP A 162 0.46 -2.77 16.26
N LEU A 163 0.02 -4.04 16.09
CA LEU A 163 0.28 -4.82 14.87
C LEU A 163 -0.26 -4.11 13.62
N ASP A 164 -1.38 -3.38 13.73
CA ASP A 164 -1.95 -2.64 12.60
C ASP A 164 -1.05 -1.46 12.21
N GLY A 165 -0.48 -0.77 13.20
CA GLY A 165 0.54 0.27 13.00
C GLY A 165 1.78 -0.24 12.25
N HIS A 166 2.32 -1.39 12.65
CA HIS A 166 3.47 -2.00 11.96
C HIS A 166 3.11 -2.52 10.55
N MET A 167 1.88 -3.01 10.35
CA MET A 167 1.42 -3.35 9.00
C MET A 167 1.29 -2.09 8.15
N LYS A 168 0.77 -0.98 8.71
CA LYS A 168 0.69 0.31 8.03
C LYS A 168 2.08 0.79 7.61
N SER A 169 3.08 0.69 8.49
CA SER A 169 4.46 1.10 8.18
C SER A 169 5.11 0.24 7.09
N PHE A 170 4.87 -1.08 7.07
CA PHE A 170 5.32 -1.94 5.97
C PHE A 170 4.77 -1.47 4.62
N TRP A 171 3.48 -1.15 4.55
CA TRP A 171 2.87 -0.68 3.32
C TRP A 171 3.39 0.69 2.91
N MET A 172 3.61 1.60 3.86
CA MET A 172 4.28 2.88 3.59
C MET A 172 5.70 2.67 3.04
N TYR A 173 6.46 1.73 3.61
CA TYR A 173 7.78 1.33 3.10
C TYR A 173 7.70 0.77 1.66
N LYS A 174 6.62 0.08 1.33
CA LYS A 174 6.30 -0.37 -0.05
C LYS A 174 5.61 0.72 -0.90
N GLY A 175 5.57 1.96 -0.43
CA GLY A 175 5.03 3.12 -1.16
C GLY A 175 3.50 3.20 -1.22
N ILE A 176 2.79 2.45 -0.39
CA ILE A 176 1.34 2.54 -0.25
C ILE A 176 1.01 3.39 0.99
N ASN A 177 0.45 4.57 0.76
CA ASN A 177 -0.05 5.42 1.82
C ASN A 177 -1.59 5.33 1.88
N PHE A 178 -2.11 4.84 3.02
CA PHE A 178 -3.54 4.63 3.27
C PHE A 178 -4.35 5.90 3.51
N ASP A 179 -3.69 7.04 3.63
CA ASP A 179 -4.36 8.33 3.70
C ASP A 179 -4.94 8.73 2.32
N PHE A 180 -4.61 7.94 1.28
CA PHE A 180 -5.13 8.07 -0.09
C PHE A 180 -6.04 6.90 -0.51
N PRO A 181 -6.97 7.10 -1.45
CA PRO A 181 -7.76 6.03 -2.03
C PRO A 181 -6.88 4.98 -2.73
N ILE A 182 -7.12 3.71 -2.42
CA ILE A 182 -6.44 2.57 -3.03
C ILE A 182 -7.42 1.87 -3.97
N GLU A 183 -6.97 1.50 -5.17
CA GLU A 183 -7.76 0.71 -6.12
C GLU A 183 -8.33 -0.55 -5.45
N GLN A 184 -9.57 -0.92 -5.78
CA GLN A 184 -10.27 -2.02 -5.10
C GLN A 184 -9.53 -3.36 -5.20
N ASP A 185 -8.93 -3.67 -6.35
CA ASP A 185 -8.16 -4.91 -6.54
C ASP A 185 -6.87 -4.92 -5.71
N LEU A 186 -6.16 -3.79 -5.66
CA LEU A 186 -4.98 -3.62 -4.82
C LEU A 186 -5.36 -3.68 -3.33
N LYS A 187 -6.48 -3.09 -2.94
CA LYS A 187 -7.03 -3.16 -1.58
C LYS A 187 -7.33 -4.61 -1.18
N LEU A 188 -8.02 -5.38 -2.04
CA LEU A 188 -8.29 -6.80 -1.79
C LEU A 188 -7.01 -7.62 -1.61
N LYS A 189 -5.97 -7.29 -2.40
CA LYS A 189 -4.65 -7.92 -2.29
C LYS A 189 -3.97 -7.58 -0.95
N ILE A 190 -3.95 -6.29 -0.58
CA ILE A 190 -3.43 -5.80 0.69
C ILE A 190 -4.14 -6.48 1.86
N ASP A 191 -5.47 -6.51 1.85
CA ASP A 191 -6.28 -7.14 2.89
C ASP A 191 -5.95 -8.63 3.05
N LYS A 192 -5.74 -9.33 1.92
CA LYS A 192 -5.35 -10.75 1.93
C LYS A 192 -3.94 -10.95 2.50
N VAL A 193 -2.98 -10.11 2.12
CA VAL A 193 -1.61 -10.15 2.65
C VAL A 193 -1.62 -9.87 4.16
N ASN A 194 -2.29 -8.82 4.61
CA ASN A 194 -2.42 -8.45 6.03
C ASN A 194 -2.99 -9.61 6.85
N ARG A 195 -4.09 -10.21 6.38
CA ARG A 195 -4.73 -11.33 7.08
C ARG A 195 -3.80 -12.54 7.22
N GLU A 196 -3.12 -12.94 6.14
CA GLU A 196 -2.23 -14.10 6.18
C GLU A 196 -0.96 -13.84 6.99
N ALA A 197 -0.36 -12.65 6.86
CA ALA A 197 0.80 -12.24 7.64
C ALA A 197 0.47 -12.16 9.13
N ARG A 198 -0.64 -11.52 9.51
CA ARG A 198 -1.13 -11.42 10.89
C ARG A 198 -1.25 -12.80 11.52
N ARG A 199 -1.92 -13.73 10.83
CA ARG A 199 -2.09 -15.10 11.28
C ARG A 199 -0.74 -15.79 11.54
N LYS A 200 0.23 -15.63 10.64
CA LYS A 200 1.57 -16.24 10.79
C LYS A 200 2.35 -15.60 11.94
N ILE A 201 2.36 -14.28 12.05
CA ILE A 201 3.08 -13.54 13.11
C ILE A 201 2.50 -13.89 14.49
N GLU A 202 1.17 -13.85 14.64
CA GLU A 202 0.52 -14.20 15.92
C GLU A 202 0.77 -15.66 16.31
N ASN A 203 0.73 -16.60 15.35
CA ASN A 203 1.04 -18.01 15.64
C ASN A 203 2.50 -18.22 16.05
N ASN A 204 3.44 -17.53 15.40
CA ASN A 204 4.86 -17.58 15.78
C ASN A 204 5.06 -17.01 17.18
N ARG A 205 4.51 -15.82 17.49
CA ARG A 205 4.57 -15.21 18.83
C ARG A 205 3.99 -16.13 19.91
N LYS A 206 2.84 -16.76 19.64
CA LYS A 206 2.23 -17.75 20.55
C LYS A 206 3.12 -18.96 20.78
N SER A 207 3.80 -19.45 19.74
CA SER A 207 4.73 -20.58 19.82
C SER A 207 6.00 -20.21 20.60
N GLU A 208 6.59 -19.05 20.34
CA GLU A 208 7.78 -18.55 21.04
C GLU A 208 7.51 -18.29 22.52
N GLU A 209 6.40 -17.63 22.84
CA GLU A 209 5.96 -17.45 24.23
C GLU A 209 5.80 -18.79 24.93
N ARG A 210 5.14 -19.77 24.29
CA ARG A 210 5.00 -21.12 24.84
C ARG A 210 6.36 -21.75 25.12
N GLN A 211 7.30 -21.69 24.18
CA GLN A 211 8.64 -22.26 24.38
C GLN A 211 9.40 -21.56 25.52
N ARG A 212 9.30 -20.23 25.63
CA ARG A 212 9.88 -19.47 26.75
C ARG A 212 9.30 -19.90 28.09
N LEU A 213 7.98 -20.06 28.17
CA LEU A 213 7.28 -20.52 29.37
C LEU A 213 7.69 -21.94 29.76
N LEU A 214 7.76 -22.86 28.80
CA LEU A 214 8.17 -24.25 29.06
C LEU A 214 9.60 -24.34 29.61
N LYS A 215 10.51 -23.42 29.23
CA LYS A 215 11.88 -23.36 29.79
C LYS A 215 11.93 -23.00 31.28
N LEU A 216 10.86 -22.41 31.84
CA LEU A 216 10.78 -22.06 33.26
C LEU A 216 10.37 -23.24 34.14
N ILE A 217 9.81 -24.32 33.56
CA ILE A 217 9.30 -25.47 34.32
C ILE A 217 10.33 -26.06 35.29
N PRO A 218 11.61 -26.30 34.91
CA PRO A 218 12.59 -26.86 35.84
C PRO A 218 12.86 -25.96 37.05
N ALA A 219 12.91 -24.63 36.85
CA ALA A 219 13.10 -23.66 37.92
C ALA A 219 11.90 -23.64 38.88
N ILE A 220 10.68 -23.68 38.32
CA ILE A 220 9.44 -23.76 39.09
C ILE A 220 9.41 -24.99 39.98
N ILE A 221 9.79 -26.15 39.43
CA ILE A 221 9.85 -27.40 40.19
C ILE A 221 10.86 -27.28 41.33
N ASN A 222 12.09 -26.85 41.06
CA ASN A 222 13.15 -26.72 42.06
C ASN A 222 12.80 -25.73 43.18
N GLU A 223 12.21 -24.59 42.85
CA GLU A 223 11.86 -23.53 43.81
C GLU A 223 10.60 -23.88 44.62
N ASN A 224 9.68 -24.71 44.11
CA ASN A 224 8.46 -25.12 44.82
C ASN A 224 8.58 -26.47 45.56
N LEU A 225 9.64 -27.24 45.33
CA LEU A 225 9.91 -28.49 46.06
C LEU A 225 10.19 -28.28 47.57
N SER A 226 10.27 -27.04 48.04
CA SER A 226 10.30 -26.71 49.47
C SER A 226 8.93 -26.84 50.16
N ASN A 227 7.83 -26.91 49.41
CA ASN A 227 6.48 -27.08 49.94
C ASN A 227 6.08 -28.57 49.89
N SER A 228 5.90 -29.15 51.06
CA SER A 228 5.83 -30.58 51.39
C SER A 228 4.64 -31.38 50.82
N GLU A 229 3.90 -30.90 49.82
CA GLU A 229 2.75 -31.63 49.23
C GLU A 229 2.80 -31.83 47.69
N GLY A 230 3.83 -31.34 46.99
CA GLY A 230 4.13 -31.78 45.61
C GLY A 230 3.08 -31.51 44.54
N ILE A 231 2.04 -30.71 44.83
CA ILE A 231 0.99 -30.31 43.87
C ILE A 231 1.02 -28.78 43.73
N ILE A 232 1.38 -28.32 42.54
CA ILE A 232 1.29 -26.90 42.17
C ILE A 232 -0.07 -26.69 41.50
N THR A 233 -0.86 -25.74 42.02
CA THR A 233 -2.14 -25.33 41.42
C THR A 233 -1.94 -24.30 40.32
N ARG A 234 -2.95 -24.12 39.47
CA ARG A 234 -2.93 -23.13 38.38
C ARG A 234 -2.75 -21.70 38.89
N GLU A 235 -3.36 -21.36 40.04
CA GLU A 235 -3.21 -20.03 40.64
C GLU A 235 -1.80 -19.82 41.18
N GLN A 236 -1.19 -20.82 41.82
CA GLN A 236 0.22 -20.75 42.25
C GLN A 236 1.18 -20.55 41.06
N LEU A 237 0.92 -21.20 39.91
CA LEU A 237 1.70 -20.97 38.69
C LEU A 237 1.56 -19.53 38.18
N LYS A 238 0.34 -18.96 38.18
CA LYS A 238 0.13 -17.56 37.78
C LYS A 238 0.84 -16.59 38.72
N SER A 239 0.72 -16.81 40.04
CA SER A 239 1.42 -15.99 41.04
C SER A 239 2.93 -16.04 40.84
N TYR A 240 3.49 -17.23 40.62
CA TYR A 240 4.92 -17.40 40.33
C TYR A 240 5.37 -16.60 39.10
N LEU A 241 4.64 -16.72 37.98
CA LEU A 241 4.95 -15.99 36.76
C LEU A 241 4.88 -14.47 37.00
N SER A 242 3.89 -14.01 37.76
CA SER A 242 3.76 -12.60 38.14
C SER A 242 4.91 -12.12 39.01
N GLU A 243 5.33 -12.88 40.02
CA GLU A 243 6.45 -12.57 40.91
C GLU A 243 7.78 -12.49 40.14
N LYS A 244 7.98 -13.34 39.13
CA LYS A 244 9.16 -13.30 38.25
C LYS A 244 9.07 -12.24 37.15
N GLY A 245 8.01 -11.42 37.13
CA GLY A 245 7.80 -10.37 36.12
C GLY A 245 7.52 -10.91 34.72
N VAL A 246 7.09 -12.17 34.59
CA VAL A 246 6.78 -12.80 33.30
C VAL A 246 5.35 -12.46 32.89
N LYS A 247 5.21 -11.53 31.95
CA LYS A 247 3.92 -11.16 31.37
C LYS A 247 3.54 -12.17 30.29
N VAL A 248 2.41 -12.88 30.48
CA VAL A 248 1.85 -13.81 29.49
C VAL A 248 0.74 -13.12 28.71
N GLN A 249 0.91 -13.01 27.40
CA GLN A 249 -0.04 -12.41 26.47
C GLN A 249 -1.15 -13.40 26.07
N ASN A 250 -0.85 -14.71 25.94
CA ASN A 250 -1.85 -15.72 25.59
C ASN A 250 -2.20 -16.62 26.77
N SER A 251 -3.42 -16.48 27.32
CA SER A 251 -3.90 -17.28 28.45
C SER A 251 -3.90 -18.80 28.18
N ALA A 252 -4.08 -19.22 26.92
CA ALA A 252 -4.03 -20.64 26.54
C ALA A 252 -2.62 -21.24 26.70
N ASN A 253 -1.58 -20.42 26.66
CA ASN A 253 -0.21 -20.87 26.92
C ASN A 253 0.03 -21.15 28.41
N ILE A 254 -0.72 -20.51 29.32
CA ILE A 254 -0.71 -20.84 30.76
C ILE A 254 -1.29 -22.24 30.97
N ASP A 255 -2.41 -22.56 30.32
CA ASP A 255 -3.01 -23.90 30.36
C ASP A 255 -2.04 -24.97 29.86
N TYR A 256 -1.39 -24.69 28.73
CA TYR A 256 -0.41 -25.60 28.15
C TYR A 256 0.76 -25.84 29.12
N MET A 257 1.34 -24.76 29.66
CA MET A 257 2.43 -24.83 30.62
C MET A 257 2.04 -25.60 31.88
N TYR A 258 0.85 -25.36 32.42
CA TYR A 258 0.34 -26.04 33.60
C TYR A 258 0.23 -27.57 33.40
N ASN A 259 -0.34 -27.99 32.26
CA ASN A 259 -0.45 -29.42 31.94
C ASN A 259 0.93 -30.07 31.76
N SER A 260 1.89 -29.37 31.14
CA SER A 260 3.28 -29.83 31.02
C SER A 260 3.97 -29.95 32.39
N LEU A 261 3.79 -28.96 33.27
CA LEU A 261 4.33 -28.98 34.64
C LEU A 261 3.79 -30.16 35.45
N LEU A 262 2.47 -30.41 35.39
CA LEU A 262 1.86 -31.57 36.06
C LEU A 262 2.42 -32.90 35.54
N LYS A 263 2.69 -33.01 34.24
CA LYS A 263 3.29 -34.20 33.64
C LYS A 263 4.71 -34.44 34.17
N GLU A 264 5.53 -33.41 34.22
CA GLU A 264 6.91 -33.50 34.76
C GLU A 264 6.93 -33.84 36.25
N LEU A 265 6.04 -33.24 37.05
CA LEU A 265 5.91 -33.56 38.48
C LEU A 265 5.48 -35.01 38.73
N ARG A 266 4.61 -35.59 37.88
CA ARG A 266 4.23 -37.02 37.96
C ARG A 266 5.42 -37.94 37.68
N ILE A 267 6.21 -37.61 36.65
CA ILE A 267 7.43 -38.36 36.29
C ILE A 267 8.43 -38.34 37.45
N GLN A 268 8.70 -37.17 38.04
CA GLN A 268 9.63 -37.05 39.17
C GLN A 268 9.15 -37.80 40.42
N ASN A 269 7.85 -37.77 40.71
CA ASN A 269 7.27 -38.43 41.88
C ASN A 269 7.05 -39.95 41.70
N LYS A 270 7.55 -40.55 40.60
CA LYS A 270 7.37 -41.98 40.25
C LYS A 270 5.90 -42.44 40.21
N LYS A 271 4.96 -41.50 40.05
CA LYS A 271 3.53 -41.77 39.88
C LYS A 271 3.26 -41.84 38.37
N TYR A 272 3.65 -42.96 37.75
CA TYR A 272 3.22 -43.30 36.39
C TYR A 272 1.79 -43.84 36.43
#